data_AF-A0A712CVV0-F1
#
_entry.id   AF-A0A712CVV0-F1
#
_cell.length_a   1.000
_cell.length_b   1.000
_cell.length_c   1.000
_cell.angle_alpha   90.00
_cell.angle_beta   90.00
_cell.angle_gamma   90.00
#
_symmetry.space_group_name_H-M   'P 1'
#
loop_
_entity.id
_entity.type
_entity.pdbx_description
1 polymer ?
#
loop_
_entity_poly.entity_id
_entity_poly.type
_entity_poly.pdbx_seq_one_letter_code
_entity_poly.pdbx_strand_id
1 'polypeptide(L)' 'DTQRSELYAKAEQQLDKDSAIVPVYYYVNARLVKPWVGGYTGKDPLDNIYVKNLYIIKH' A
#
# COMPACT_ATOMS: atom_id res chain seq x y z
N ASP A 1 19.48 -8.26 9.11
CA ASP A 1 18.02 -8.22 8.88
C ASP A 1 17.17 -8.70 10.05
N THR A 2 17.47 -9.85 10.66
CA THR A 2 16.72 -10.38 11.82
C THR A 2 16.64 -9.40 12.99
N GLN A 3 17.78 -8.83 13.40
CA GLN A 3 17.83 -7.85 14.50
C GLN A 3 16.96 -6.60 14.27
N ARG A 4 16.87 -6.11 13.02
CA ARG A 4 16.01 -4.96 12.68
C ARG A 4 14.54 -5.31 12.82
N SER A 5 14.15 -6.49 12.33
CA SER A 5 12.77 -6.99 12.46
C SER A 5 12.36 -7.18 13.92
N GLU A 6 13.27 -7.70 14.75
CA GLU A 6 13.03 -7.88 16.20
C GLU A 6 12.85 -6.53 16.93
N LEU A 7 13.62 -5.51 16.55
CA LEU A 7 13.46 -4.17 17.11
C LEU A 7 12.13 -3.53 16.73
N TYR A 8 11.67 -3.69 15.48
CA TYR A 8 10.33 -3.24 15.08
C TYR A 8 9.22 -3.95 15.86
N ALA A 9 9.34 -5.27 16.06
CA ALA A 9 8.37 -6.02 16.87
C ALA A 9 8.29 -5.52 18.32
N LYS A 10 9.42 -5.17 18.93
CA LYS A 10 9.46 -4.57 20.29
C LYS A 10 8.82 -3.17 20.33
N ALA A 11 9.03 -2.36 19.29
CA ALA A 11 8.43 -1.03 19.20
C ALA A 11 6.90 -1.10 19.07
N GLU A 12 6.39 -1.99 18.22
CA GLU A 12 4.95 -2.24 18.07
C GLU A 12 4.31 -2.74 19.38
N GLN A 13 5.00 -3.61 20.13
CA GLN A 13 4.53 -4.06 21.45
C GLN A 13 4.41 -2.91 22.46
N GLN A 14 5.35 -1.97 22.44
CA GLN A 14 5.27 -0.79 23.31
C GLN A 14 4.11 0.12 22.90
N LEU A 15 3.91 0.33 21.59
CA LEU A 15 2.80 1.13 21.06
C LEU A 15 1.43 0.57 21.47
N ASP A 16 1.26 -0.75 21.39
CA ASP A 16 0.04 -1.46 21.79
C ASP A 16 -0.23 -1.34 23.30
N LYS A 17 0.81 -1.52 24.11
CA LYS A 17 0.75 -1.38 25.58
C LYS A 17 0.29 0.02 26.01
N ASP A 18 0.76 1.05 25.30
CA ASP A 18 0.39 2.44 25.59
C ASP A 18 -0.96 2.83 24.98
N SER A 19 -1.58 1.96 24.17
CA SER A 19 -2.87 2.17 23.51
C SER A 19 -2.97 3.53 22.80
N ALA A 20 -1.87 3.95 22.17
CA ALA A 20 -1.74 5.29 21.58
C ALA A 20 -2.69 5.50 20.38
N ILE A 21 -3.06 4.42 19.69
CA ILE A 21 -3.99 4.39 18.56
C ILE A 21 -4.88 3.14 18.64
N VAL A 22 -5.98 3.13 17.87
CA VAL A 22 -6.87 1.96 17.72
C VAL A 22 -6.79 1.46 16.27
N PRO A 23 -5.97 0.44 15.95
CA PRO A 23 -5.90 -0.13 14.61
C PRO A 23 -7.18 -0.87 14.25
N VAL A 24 -7.77 -0.59 13.08
CA VAL A 24 -9.06 -1.20 12.67
C VAL A 24 -8.88 -2.19 11.52
N TYR A 25 -8.12 -1.84 10.47
CA TYR A 25 -7.88 -2.70 9.32
C TYR A 25 -6.64 -2.27 8.53
N TYR A 26 -6.12 -3.19 7.71
CA TYR A 26 -5.14 -2.91 6.66
C TYR A 26 -5.84 -2.60 5.34
N TYR A 27 -5.33 -1.61 4.60
CA TYR A 27 -5.98 -1.10 3.40
C TYR A 27 -5.93 -2.06 2.20
N VAL A 28 -6.96 -1.98 1.36
CA VAL A 28 -6.98 -2.49 -0.01
C VAL A 28 -7.25 -1.35 -0.97
N ASN A 29 -6.59 -1.35 -2.13
CA ASN A 29 -6.73 -0.28 -3.13
C ASN A 29 -7.76 -0.66 -4.19
N ALA A 30 -9.05 -0.62 -3.83
CA ALA A 30 -10.15 -0.90 -4.74
C ALA A 30 -10.43 0.32 -5.64
N ARG A 31 -10.33 0.14 -6.97
CA ARG A 31 -10.64 1.20 -7.95
C ARG A 31 -11.22 0.67 -9.25
N LEU A 32 -11.95 1.52 -9.96
CA LEU A 32 -12.44 1.25 -11.31
C LEU A 32 -11.48 1.85 -12.34
N VAL A 33 -10.96 1.03 -13.25
CA VAL A 33 -10.11 1.46 -14.37
C VAL A 33 -10.80 1.08 -15.67
N LYS A 34 -10.90 2.04 -16.60
CA LYS A 34 -11.54 1.79 -17.90
C LYS A 34 -10.73 0.78 -18.73
N PRO A 35 -11.36 -0.11 -19.53
CA PRO A 35 -10.66 -1.16 -20.28
C PRO A 35 -9.60 -0.66 -21.26
N TRP A 36 -9.73 0.59 -21.73
CA TRP A 36 -8.81 1.23 -22.69
C TRP A 36 -7.63 1.94 -22.05
N VAL A 37 -7.54 1.98 -20.71
CA VAL A 37 -6.41 2.58 -19.99
C VAL A 37 -5.36 1.51 -19.74
N GLY A 38 -4.28 1.56 -20.51
CA GLY A 38 -3.09 0.72 -20.33
C GLY A 38 -2.13 1.30 -19.30
N GLY A 39 -1.25 0.45 -18.77
CA GLY A 39 -0.17 0.85 -17.85
C GLY A 39 -0.52 0.81 -16.36
N TYR A 40 -1.78 0.61 -16.00
CA TYR A 40 -2.18 0.36 -14.61
C TYR A 40 -1.97 -1.12 -14.25
N THR A 41 -1.06 -1.41 -13.31
CA THR A 41 -0.73 -2.79 -12.92
C THR A 41 -1.49 -3.27 -11.68
N GLY A 42 -1.91 -2.36 -10.80
CA GLY A 42 -2.49 -2.68 -9.49
C GLY A 42 -1.54 -3.41 -8.52
N LYS A 43 -0.23 -3.45 -8.83
CA LYS A 43 0.78 -4.21 -8.09
C LYS A 43 1.78 -3.36 -7.32
N ASP A 44 1.68 -2.03 -7.42
CA ASP A 44 2.46 -1.14 -6.56
C ASP A 44 1.85 -1.17 -5.15
N PRO A 45 2.55 -1.69 -4.13
CA PRO A 45 2.03 -1.75 -2.76
C PRO A 45 1.80 -0.37 -2.14
N LEU A 46 2.44 0.68 -2.67
CA LEU A 46 2.25 2.07 -2.26
C LEU A 46 1.21 2.81 -3.13
N ASP A 47 0.71 2.16 -4.19
CA ASP A 47 -0.29 2.71 -5.11
C ASP A 47 0.12 4.03 -5.76
N ASN A 48 1.43 4.22 -6.01
CA ASN A 48 1.93 5.42 -6.67
C ASN A 48 1.69 5.33 -8.18
N ILE A 49 0.85 6.23 -8.69
CA ILE A 49 0.49 6.25 -10.11
C ILE A 49 1.19 7.41 -10.80
N TYR A 50 2.03 7.07 -11.77
CA TYR A 50 2.71 8.03 -12.61
C TYR A 50 2.03 8.11 -13.98
N VAL A 51 1.51 9.29 -14.34
CA VAL A 51 0.80 9.51 -15.62
C VAL A 51 1.65 9.12 -16.83
N LYS A 52 2.97 9.33 -16.77
CA LYS A 52 3.91 8.91 -17.84
C LYS A 52 3.93 7.40 -18.13
N ASN A 53 3.48 6.58 -17.17
CA ASN A 53 3.40 5.12 -17.32
C ASN A 53 2.03 4.68 -17.85
N LEU A 54 1.05 5.59 -17.94
CA LEU A 54 -0.28 5.32 -18.45
C LEU A 54 -0.39 5.67 -19.93
N TYR A 55 -1.22 4.94 -20.66
CA TYR A 55 -1.52 5.21 -22.06
C TYR A 55 -2.93 4.76 -22.45
N ILE A 56 -3.46 5.29 -23.55
CA ILE A 56 -4.77 4.90 -24.08
C ILE A 56 -4.57 3.96 -25.27
N ILE A 57 -5.15 2.76 -25.22
CA ILE A 57 -4.93 1.71 -26.23
C ILE A 57 -5.73 2.01 -27.51
N LYS A 58 -7.05 2.21 -27.39
CA LYS A 58 -7.98 2.65 -28.45
C LYS A 58 -9.36 2.96 -27.84
N HIS A 59 -10.13 3.86 -28.44
CA HIS A 59 -11.58 4.04 -28.17
C HIS A 59 -12.38 3.59 -29.39
#